data_AF-A0A7J8B2C6-F1
#
_entry.id   AF-A0A7J8B2C6-F1
#
_cell.length_a   1.000
_cell.length_b   1.000
_cell.length_c   1.000
_cell.angle_alpha   90.00
_cell.angle_beta   90.00
_cell.angle_gamma   90.00
#
_symmetry.space_group_name_H-M   'P 1'
#
loop_
_entity.id
_entity.type
_entity.pdbx_description
1 polymer ?
#
loop_
_entity_poly.entity_id
_entity_poly.type
_entity_poly.pdbx_seq_one_letter_code
_entity_poly.pdbx_strand_id
1 'polypeptide(L)'
;MENVFQEIMTENFPEIEKKNPTQIQDACRVPSKMNPRRLAPRHIMIKLANTKDKVRILKAARERQKVTYKGTPIRLTTDFSTETYQARREWDEIYKVMQRKGLNPRILYLARLSIKIEGEIRSFKTKKD
;
A
#
# COMPACT_ATOMS: atom_id res chain seq x y z
N MET A 1 -9.57 15.71 -8.72
CA MET A 1 -8.82 14.45 -8.47
C MET A 1 -9.54 13.58 -7.45
N GLU A 2 -10.22 14.20 -6.49
CA GLU A 2 -11.07 13.52 -5.49
C GLU A 2 -12.11 12.58 -6.13
N ASN A 3 -12.77 13.01 -7.20
CA ASN A 3 -13.75 12.18 -7.93
C ASN A 3 -13.16 10.85 -8.44
N VAL A 4 -11.89 10.84 -8.88
CA VAL A 4 -11.23 9.62 -9.38
C VAL A 4 -11.09 8.59 -8.27
N PHE A 5 -10.75 9.04 -7.06
CA PHE A 5 -10.63 8.13 -5.93
C PHE A 5 -11.99 7.56 -5.51
N GLN A 6 -13.03 8.40 -5.46
CA GLN A 6 -14.39 7.96 -5.16
C GLN A 6 -14.91 6.95 -6.19
N GLU A 7 -14.63 7.14 -7.48
CA GLU A 7 -14.93 6.17 -8.54
C GLU A 7 -14.22 4.83 -8.27
N ILE A 8 -12.92 4.85 -7.96
CA ILE A 8 -12.16 3.63 -7.62
C ILE A 8 -12.75 2.93 -6.39
N MET A 9 -13.11 3.69 -5.35
CA MET A 9 -13.68 3.15 -4.11
C MET A 9 -15.05 2.51 -4.36
N THR A 10 -15.90 3.14 -5.18
CA THR A 10 -17.21 2.60 -5.54
C THR A 10 -17.08 1.33 -6.40
N GLU A 11 -16.16 1.33 -7.36
CA GLU A 11 -15.90 0.20 -8.27
C GLU A 11 -15.33 -1.02 -7.54
N ASN A 12 -14.44 -0.82 -6.56
CA ASN A 12 -13.67 -1.91 -5.95
C ASN A 12 -14.01 -2.21 -4.49
N PHE A 13 -14.53 -1.25 -3.73
CA PHE A 13 -14.74 -1.37 -2.29
C PHE A 13 -16.09 -0.79 -1.83
N PRO A 14 -17.21 -1.21 -2.44
CA PRO A 14 -18.53 -0.63 -2.14
C PRO A 14 -18.94 -0.82 -0.67
N GLU A 15 -18.52 -1.91 -0.03
CA GLU A 15 -18.80 -2.15 1.40
C GLU A 15 -18.10 -1.15 2.33
N ILE A 16 -16.86 -0.78 2.00
CA ILE A 16 -16.10 0.20 2.78
C ILE A 16 -16.75 1.57 2.66
N GLU A 17 -17.09 1.95 1.44
CA GLU A 17 -17.66 3.27 1.14
C GLU A 17 -19.07 3.42 1.76
N LYS A 18 -19.90 2.36 1.72
CA LYS A 18 -21.23 2.37 2.36
C LYS A 18 -21.16 2.50 3.88
N LYS A 19 -20.19 1.84 4.53
CA LYS A 19 -20.12 1.80 5.99
C LYS A 19 -19.57 3.10 6.58
N ASN A 20 -18.49 3.61 6.00
CA ASN A 20 -17.86 4.86 6.41
C ASN A 20 -17.22 5.51 5.18
N PRO A 21 -17.82 6.59 4.63
CA PRO A 21 -17.29 7.25 3.45
C PRO A 21 -15.90 7.82 3.75
N THR A 22 -14.99 7.65 2.81
CA THR A 22 -13.59 8.02 3.05
C THR A 22 -13.41 9.52 2.86
N GLN A 23 -13.02 10.24 3.92
CA GLN A 23 -12.74 11.67 3.82
C GLN A 23 -11.34 11.93 3.26
N ILE A 24 -11.26 12.61 2.12
CA ILE A 24 -10.02 13.05 1.49
C ILE A 24 -9.67 14.44 2.04
N GLN A 25 -8.42 14.64 2.45
CA GLN A 25 -7.88 15.97 2.81
C GLN A 25 -7.27 16.67 1.59
N ASP A 26 -6.53 15.92 0.77
CA ASP A 26 -5.85 16.46 -0.41
C ASP A 26 -5.60 15.35 -1.44
N ALA A 27 -5.55 15.71 -2.71
CA ALA A 27 -5.25 14.80 -3.81
C ALA A 27 -4.53 15.54 -4.95
N CYS A 28 -3.28 15.13 -5.22
CA CYS A 28 -2.43 15.78 -6.23
C CYS A 28 -1.69 14.79 -7.12
N ARG A 29 -1.20 15.26 -8.27
CA ARG A 29 -0.28 14.48 -9.14
C ARG A 29 1.15 14.70 -8.69
N VAL A 30 1.92 13.62 -8.59
CA VAL A 30 3.33 13.66 -8.20
C VAL A 30 4.22 13.06 -9.31
N PRO A 31 5.28 13.77 -9.74
CA PRO A 31 5.63 15.16 -9.40
C PRO A 31 4.61 16.18 -9.94
N SER A 32 4.53 17.35 -9.32
CA SER A 32 3.59 18.42 -9.74
C SER A 32 3.88 18.91 -11.17
N LYS A 33 5.17 19.00 -11.52
CA LYS A 33 5.63 19.34 -12.88
C LYS A 33 5.55 18.12 -13.81
N MET A 34 5.03 18.35 -15.01
CA MET A 34 5.00 17.34 -16.06
C MET A 34 6.35 17.28 -16.77
N ASN A 35 6.94 16.08 -16.87
CA ASN A 35 8.13 15.86 -17.69
C ASN A 35 7.69 15.34 -19.06
N PRO A 36 7.87 16.09 -20.16
CA PRO A 36 7.43 15.67 -21.49
C PRO A 36 8.13 14.41 -22.01
N ARG A 37 9.32 14.06 -21.47
CA ARG A 37 10.04 12.83 -21.84
C ARG A 37 9.48 11.57 -21.17
N ARG A 38 8.62 11.71 -20.16
CA ARG A 38 8.07 10.58 -19.41
C ARG A 38 6.79 10.09 -20.08
N LEU A 39 6.86 8.92 -20.71
CA LEU A 39 5.70 8.27 -21.35
C LEU A 39 4.71 7.67 -20.33
N ALA A 40 5.21 7.24 -19.16
CA ALA A 40 4.37 6.65 -18.12
C ALA A 40 3.52 7.70 -17.39
N PRO A 41 2.24 7.42 -17.09
CA PRO A 41 1.40 8.32 -16.30
C PRO A 41 2.04 8.73 -14.96
N ARG A 42 1.76 9.96 -14.53
CA ARG A 42 2.18 10.44 -13.20
C ARG A 42 1.35 9.78 -12.09
N HIS A 43 2.01 9.50 -10.96
CA HIS A 43 1.34 8.97 -9.79
C HIS A 43 0.35 9.99 -9.22
N ILE A 44 -0.68 9.47 -8.55
CA ILE A 44 -1.64 10.24 -7.80
C ILE A 44 -1.33 10.02 -6.32
N MET A 45 -1.06 11.09 -5.59
CA MET A 45 -0.91 11.06 -4.15
C MET A 45 -2.20 11.54 -3.51
N ILE A 46 -2.70 10.76 -2.56
CA ILE A 46 -3.97 11.04 -1.87
C ILE A 46 -3.68 11.06 -0.38
N LYS A 47 -3.99 12.19 0.25
CA LYS A 47 -3.94 12.37 1.69
C LYS A 47 -5.34 12.15 2.24
N LEU A 48 -5.51 11.07 2.98
CA LEU A 48 -6.76 10.77 3.68
C LEU A 48 -6.78 11.46 5.04
N ALA A 49 -7.97 11.82 5.52
CA ALA A 49 -8.13 12.45 6.84
C ALA A 49 -7.75 11.49 7.98
N ASN A 50 -8.09 10.22 7.82
CA ASN A 50 -7.88 9.21 8.84
C ASN A 50 -6.86 8.15 8.39
N THR A 51 -5.84 7.92 9.21
CA THR A 51 -4.86 6.85 8.98
C THR A 51 -5.49 5.45 9.07
N LYS A 52 -6.57 5.28 9.86
CA LYS A 52 -7.29 4.01 9.96
C LYS A 52 -7.93 3.61 8.62
N ASP A 53 -8.50 4.57 7.90
CA ASP A 53 -9.11 4.33 6.59
C ASP A 53 -8.04 3.96 5.55
N LYS A 54 -6.88 4.64 5.57
CA LYS A 54 -5.71 4.27 4.75
C LYS A 54 -5.33 2.80 4.94
N VAL A 55 -5.18 2.35 6.19
CA VAL A 55 -4.80 0.96 6.49
C VAL A 55 -5.88 -0.03 6.02
N ARG A 56 -7.16 0.28 6.24
CA ARG A 56 -8.29 -0.56 5.83
C ARG A 56 -8.34 -0.73 4.31
N ILE A 57 -8.24 0.35 3.55
CA ILE A 57 -8.31 0.34 2.09
C ILE A 57 -7.14 -0.43 1.49
N LEU A 58 -5.93 -0.22 2.01
CA LEU A 58 -4.75 -0.95 1.53
C LEU A 58 -4.79 -2.44 1.87
N LYS A 59 -5.39 -2.81 3.01
CA LYS A 59 -5.62 -4.22 3.35
C LYS A 59 -6.61 -4.85 2.36
N ALA A 60 -7.75 -4.21 2.12
CA ALA A 60 -8.75 -4.69 1.18
C ALA A 60 -8.19 -4.80 -0.26
N ALA A 61 -7.37 -3.83 -0.68
CA ALA A 61 -6.71 -3.87 -1.99
C ALA A 61 -5.75 -5.06 -2.14
N ARG A 62 -5.02 -5.44 -1.07
CA ARG A 62 -4.14 -6.61 -1.08
C ARG A 62 -4.92 -7.93 -1.11
N GLU A 63 -6.01 -8.01 -0.33
CA GLU A 63 -6.87 -9.19 -0.28
C GLU A 63 -7.58 -9.43 -1.62
N ARG A 64 -8.05 -8.37 -2.27
CA ARG A 64 -8.69 -8.45 -3.60
C ARG A 64 -7.70 -8.76 -4.73
N GLN A 65 -6.42 -8.45 -4.55
CA GLN A 65 -5.31 -8.57 -5.52
C GLN A 65 -5.44 -7.72 -6.80
N LYS A 66 -6.64 -7.55 -7.35
CA LYS A 66 -6.94 -6.77 -8.56
C LYS A 66 -7.82 -5.58 -8.21
N VAL A 67 -7.26 -4.38 -8.40
CA VAL A 67 -7.99 -3.11 -8.30
C VAL A 67 -8.05 -2.49 -9.69
N THR A 68 -9.21 -1.98 -10.09
CA THR A 68 -9.43 -1.39 -11.41
C THR A 68 -9.92 0.06 -11.31
N TYR A 69 -9.71 0.82 -12.38
CA TYR A 69 -10.35 2.11 -12.59
C TYR A 69 -10.87 2.13 -14.02
N LYS A 70 -12.19 2.22 -14.20
CA LYS A 70 -12.84 2.16 -15.51
C LYS A 70 -12.40 0.91 -16.29
N GLY A 71 -12.34 -0.23 -15.60
CA GLY A 71 -11.88 -1.51 -16.16
C GLY A 71 -10.36 -1.65 -16.37
N THR A 72 -9.57 -0.58 -16.22
CA THR A 72 -8.11 -0.64 -16.35
C THR A 72 -7.48 -1.06 -15.01
N PRO A 73 -6.58 -2.04 -14.98
CA PRO A 73 -5.92 -2.45 -13.73
C PRO A 73 -5.00 -1.33 -13.20
N ILE A 74 -5.10 -1.07 -11.91
CA ILE A 74 -4.30 -0.08 -11.20
C ILE A 74 -3.65 -0.70 -9.96
N ARG A 75 -2.64 -0.02 -9.42
CA ARG A 75 -1.96 -0.42 -8.18
C ARG A 75 -2.09 0.67 -7.13
N LEU A 76 -2.60 0.28 -5.95
CA LEU A 76 -2.62 1.14 -4.76
C LEU A 76 -1.44 0.77 -3.86
N THR A 77 -0.59 1.75 -3.55
CA THR A 77 0.57 1.57 -2.66
C THR A 77 0.60 2.67 -1.60
N THR A 78 1.16 2.32 -0.44
CA THR A 78 1.53 3.29 0.59
C THR A 78 2.66 4.18 0.10
N ASP A 79 2.53 5.48 0.34
CA ASP A 79 3.67 6.40 0.30
C ASP A 79 4.55 6.20 1.55
N PHE A 80 5.86 6.08 1.35
CA PHE A 80 6.89 5.90 2.38
C PHE A 80 8.04 6.87 2.10
N SER A 81 8.78 7.25 3.16
CA SER A 81 10.05 7.95 2.97
C SER A 81 11.03 7.06 2.19
N THR A 82 12.01 7.69 1.54
CA THR A 82 13.09 6.99 0.82
C THR A 82 13.83 6.01 1.73
N GLU A 83 14.12 6.41 2.97
CA GLU A 83 14.75 5.56 4.00
C GLU A 83 13.91 4.33 4.33
N THR A 84 12.61 4.53 4.59
CA THR A 84 11.68 3.42 4.90
C THR A 84 11.54 2.49 3.70
N TYR A 85 11.51 3.05 2.48
CA TYR A 85 11.44 2.27 1.26
C TYR A 85 12.69 1.40 1.10
N GLN A 86 13.88 1.96 1.34
CA GLN A 86 15.13 1.22 1.26
C GLN A 86 15.21 0.12 2.32
N ALA A 87 14.87 0.41 3.57
CA ALA A 87 14.83 -0.59 4.64
C ALA A 87 13.86 -1.74 4.31
N ARG A 88 12.73 -1.47 3.64
CA ARG A 88 11.84 -2.53 3.14
C ARG A 88 12.47 -3.38 2.05
N ARG A 89 13.24 -2.77 1.15
CA ARG A 89 13.94 -3.49 0.06
C ARG A 89 14.96 -4.48 0.60
N GLU A 90 15.62 -4.16 1.72
CA GLU A 90 16.56 -5.08 2.39
C GLU A 90 15.88 -6.36 2.86
N TRP A 91 14.59 -6.29 3.21
CA TRP A 91 13.79 -7.46 3.57
C TRP A 91 13.31 -8.29 2.37
N ASP A 92 13.32 -7.76 1.13
CA ASP A 92 12.70 -8.44 -0.03
C ASP A 92 13.27 -9.84 -0.27
N GLU A 93 14.60 -10.00 -0.16
CA GLU A 93 15.27 -11.30 -0.34
C GLU A 93 14.91 -12.28 0.77
N ILE A 94 14.99 -11.81 2.02
CA ILE A 94 14.67 -12.59 3.23
C ILE A 94 13.20 -13.02 3.21
N TYR A 95 12.32 -12.11 2.82
CA TYR A 95 10.89 -12.34 2.67
C TYR A 95 10.59 -13.47 1.68
N LYS A 96 11.23 -13.46 0.49
CA LYS A 96 11.10 -14.53 -0.50
C LYS A 96 11.62 -15.88 -0.01
N VAL A 97 12.70 -15.90 0.76
CA VAL A 97 13.23 -17.13 1.36
C VAL A 97 12.26 -17.67 2.42
N MET A 98 11.74 -16.80 3.29
CA MET A 98 10.78 -17.18 4.33
C MET A 98 9.44 -17.66 3.77
N GLN A 99 8.94 -17.04 2.70
CA GLN A 99 7.75 -17.51 2.00
C GLN A 99 7.96 -18.92 1.43
N ARG A 100 9.13 -19.18 0.80
CA ARG A 100 9.48 -20.52 0.30
C ARG A 100 9.56 -21.58 1.40
N LYS A 101 9.91 -21.18 2.63
CA LYS A 101 9.93 -22.04 3.81
C LYS A 101 8.56 -22.18 4.51
N GLY A 102 7.50 -21.54 4.01
CA GLY A 102 6.16 -21.63 4.61
C GLY A 102 5.95 -20.81 5.89
N LEU A 103 6.86 -19.89 6.23
CA LEU A 103 6.84 -19.14 7.50
C LEU A 103 5.87 -17.95 7.53
N ASN A 104 5.08 -17.73 6.47
CA ASN A 104 4.08 -16.66 6.34
C ASN A 104 4.55 -15.28 6.88
N PRO A 105 5.68 -14.74 6.38
CA PRO A 105 6.24 -13.48 6.86
C PRO A 105 5.29 -12.29 6.59
N ARG A 106 5.33 -11.30 7.49
CA ARG A 106 4.57 -10.04 7.38
C ARG A 106 5.50 -8.85 7.55
N ILE A 107 5.47 -7.91 6.61
CA ILE A 107 6.18 -6.63 6.75
C ILE A 107 5.20 -5.60 7.33
N LEU A 108 5.45 -5.20 8.57
CA LEU A 108 4.68 -4.22 9.32
C LEU A 108 5.05 -2.78 8.90
N TYR A 109 4.41 -1.79 9.54
CA TYR A 109 4.67 -0.37 9.30
C TYR A 109 6.15 0.00 9.57
N LEU A 110 6.66 1.01 8.84
CA LEU A 110 8.06 1.50 8.85
C LEU A 110 9.20 0.54 8.44
N ALA A 111 8.93 -0.73 8.11
CA ALA A 111 9.92 -1.78 7.74
C ALA A 111 10.29 -2.79 8.84
N ARG A 112 9.37 -3.08 9.77
CA ARG A 112 9.55 -4.20 10.71
C ARG A 112 9.11 -5.52 10.07
N LEU A 113 9.93 -6.55 10.14
CA LEU A 113 9.58 -7.90 9.69
C LEU A 113 8.98 -8.68 10.86
N SER A 114 7.90 -9.41 10.64
CA SER A 114 7.26 -10.25 11.63
C SER A 114 7.03 -11.65 11.09
N ILE A 115 7.30 -12.65 11.91
CA ILE A 115 7.22 -14.07 11.55
C ILE A 115 6.52 -14.80 12.69
N LYS A 116 5.70 -15.80 12.35
CA LYS A 116 5.09 -16.70 13.31
C LYS A 116 5.88 -18.01 13.35
N ILE A 117 6.50 -18.31 14.50
CA ILE A 117 7.26 -19.55 14.74
C ILE A 117 6.64 -20.21 15.96
N GLU A 118 6.19 -21.45 15.83
CA GLU A 118 5.66 -22.26 16.95
C GLU A 118 4.55 -21.59 17.78
N GLY A 119 3.77 -20.69 17.16
CA GLY A 119 2.70 -19.94 17.84
C GLY A 119 3.11 -18.57 18.36
N GLU A 120 4.41 -18.32 18.52
CA GLU A 120 4.96 -17.02 18.91
C GLU A 120 5.18 -16.09 17.71
N ILE A 121 4.87 -14.81 17.90
CA ILE A 121 5.12 -13.77 16.90
C ILE A 121 6.42 -13.06 17.27
N ARG A 122 7.47 -13.25 16.46
CA ARG A 122 8.72 -12.51 16.59
C ARG A 122 8.74 -11.33 15.63
N SER A 123 9.32 -10.21 16.06
CA SER A 123 9.43 -8.99 15.24
C SER A 123 10.85 -8.47 15.21
N PHE A 124 11.34 -8.17 14.02
CA PHE A 124 12.70 -7.69 13.74
C PHE A 124 12.62 -6.27 13.19
N LYS A 125 13.52 -5.39 13.64
CA LYS A 125 13.58 -3.99 13.20
C LYS A 125 14.62 -3.81 12.10
N THR A 126 15.74 -4.50 12.18
CA THR A 126 16.83 -4.42 11.20
C THR A 126 17.24 -5.81 10.71
N LYS A 127 17.89 -5.87 9.54
CA LYS A 127 18.44 -7.12 8.98
C LYS A 127 19.52 -7.76 9.87
N LYS A 128 20.10 -7.00 10.80
CA LYS A 128 21.16 -7.45 11.72
C LYS A 128 20.62 -8.00 13.04
N ASP A 129 19.32 -7.84 13.29
CA ASP A 129 18.62 -8.40 14.47
C ASP A 129 18.40 -9.90 14.30
#